data_AF-A0A3B9W7U2-F1
#
_entry.id   AF-A0A3B9W7U2-F1
#
_cell.length_a   1.000
_cell.length_b   1.000
_cell.length_c   1.000
_cell.angle_alpha   90.00
_cell.angle_beta   90.00
_cell.angle_gamma   90.00
#
_symmetry.space_group_name_H-M   'P 1'
#
loop_
_entity.id
_entity.type
_entity.pdbx_description
1 polymer ?
#
loop_
_entity_poly.entity_id
_entity_poly.type
_entity_poly.pdbx_seq_one_letter_code
_entity_poly.pdbx_strand_id
1 'polypeptide(L)'
;MRWMGKFLGFMIGSMIMPPLGVIVGLILGHLYDVGLLQQWLSLPGQGGSRDTQSVFFNATFAVLGYIAKSDGRVTQKEIEVTESVMMRFRLTESMRRQAIEQFHLGKQPDFNVQYAVAELKRACVFNPSLLQTFVEVQMQLAFADGDVLPRKRQALQQVLAALGISPSVFERLERQYTAGRNYQRHSYGPDRNPG
;
A
#
# COMPACT_ATOMS: atom_id res chain seq x y z
N MET A 1 21.34 -26.74 -10.31
CA MET A 1 20.10 -26.82 -11.11
C MET A 1 18.96 -26.12 -10.36
N ARG A 2 18.39 -25.04 -10.90
CA ARG A 2 17.26 -24.30 -10.29
C ARG A 2 16.17 -24.12 -11.34
N TRP A 3 15.46 -25.20 -11.63
CA TRP A 3 14.34 -25.24 -12.57
C TRP A 3 13.00 -24.76 -11.98
N MET A 4 13.01 -24.16 -10.78
CA MET A 4 11.78 -23.78 -10.08
C MET A 4 11.12 -22.50 -10.64
N GLY A 5 11.91 -21.57 -11.21
CA GLY A 5 11.38 -20.33 -11.80
C GLY A 5 10.65 -20.53 -13.15
N LYS A 6 11.06 -21.55 -13.92
CA LYS A 6 10.50 -21.87 -15.24
C LYS A 6 9.06 -22.40 -15.13
N PHE A 7 8.76 -23.16 -14.09
CA PHE A 7 7.42 -23.72 -13.87
C PHE A 7 6.42 -22.69 -13.33
N LEU A 8 6.84 -21.80 -12.42
CA LEU A 8 5.93 -20.82 -11.83
C LEU A 8 5.55 -19.70 -12.82
N GLY A 9 6.50 -19.27 -13.66
CA GLY A 9 6.24 -18.31 -14.75
C GLY A 9 5.39 -18.89 -15.89
N PHE A 10 5.60 -20.16 -16.24
CA PHE A 10 4.82 -20.85 -17.27
C PHE A 10 3.36 -21.08 -16.84
N MET A 11 3.12 -21.41 -15.57
CA MET A 11 1.77 -21.65 -15.03
C MET A 11 0.94 -20.36 -14.93
N ILE A 12 1.55 -19.25 -14.49
CA ILE A 12 0.83 -17.96 -14.38
C ILE A 12 0.61 -17.34 -15.77
N GLY A 13 1.57 -17.47 -16.69
CA GLY A 13 1.49 -16.88 -18.03
C GLY A 13 0.53 -17.58 -18.99
N SER A 14 0.39 -18.91 -18.90
CA SER A 14 -0.43 -19.68 -19.85
C SER A 14 -1.94 -19.57 -19.59
N MET A 15 -2.34 -19.18 -18.37
CA MET A 15 -3.74 -19.22 -17.95
C MET A 15 -4.51 -17.91 -18.26
N ILE A 16 -3.82 -16.86 -18.70
CA ILE A 16 -4.44 -15.53 -18.84
C ILE A 16 -4.68 -15.13 -20.30
N MET A 17 -3.87 -15.57 -21.30
CA MET A 17 -4.14 -15.20 -22.71
C MET A 17 -3.34 -16.01 -23.77
N PRO A 18 -3.89 -17.07 -24.38
CA PRO A 18 -3.29 -17.64 -25.60
C PRO A 18 -3.86 -16.93 -26.85
N PRO A 19 -3.03 -16.51 -27.85
CA PRO A 19 -1.61 -16.85 -28.06
C PRO A 19 -0.59 -15.74 -27.73
N LEU A 20 -1.01 -14.54 -27.34
CA LEU A 20 -0.10 -13.39 -27.16
C LEU A 20 0.82 -13.48 -25.93
N GLY A 21 0.41 -14.22 -24.88
CA GLY A 21 1.19 -14.37 -23.65
C GLY A 21 2.53 -15.09 -23.85
N VAL A 22 2.62 -15.99 -24.84
CA VAL A 22 3.86 -16.71 -25.16
C VAL A 22 4.91 -15.77 -25.73
N ILE A 23 4.52 -14.84 -26.61
CA ILE A 23 5.44 -13.90 -27.25
C ILE A 23 5.99 -12.91 -26.22
N VAL A 24 5.13 -12.37 -25.35
CA VAL A 24 5.55 -11.46 -24.27
C VAL A 24 6.47 -12.17 -23.28
N GLY A 25 6.16 -13.42 -22.93
CA GLY A 25 7.01 -14.24 -22.07
C GLY A 25 8.38 -14.53 -22.68
N LEU A 26 8.44 -14.79 -23.99
CA LEU A 26 9.69 -15.06 -24.71
C LEU A 26 10.55 -13.80 -24.83
N ILE A 27 9.94 -12.64 -25.08
CA ILE A 27 10.63 -11.35 -25.13
C ILE A 27 11.20 -11.00 -23.75
N LEU A 28 10.40 -11.11 -22.69
CA LEU A 28 10.84 -10.84 -21.31
C LEU A 28 11.93 -11.81 -20.85
N GLY A 29 11.81 -13.10 -21.22
CA GLY A 29 12.83 -14.11 -20.93
C GLY A 29 14.14 -13.85 -21.68
N HIS A 30 14.07 -13.49 -22.96
CA HIS A 30 15.24 -13.17 -23.76
C HIS A 30 15.95 -11.91 -23.23
N LEU A 31 15.22 -10.87 -22.84
CA LEU A 31 15.79 -9.65 -22.25
C LEU A 31 16.52 -9.90 -20.91
N TYR A 32 16.09 -10.90 -20.15
CA TYR A 32 16.78 -11.35 -18.93
C TYR A 32 18.07 -12.10 -19.26
N ASP A 33 18.05 -12.99 -20.27
CA ASP A 33 19.21 -13.82 -20.65
C ASP A 33 20.35 -13.00 -21.31
N VAL A 34 20.03 -11.94 -22.07
CA VAL A 34 21.04 -11.02 -22.65
C VAL A 34 21.53 -9.95 -21.68
N GLY A 35 21.18 -10.01 -20.40
CA GLY A 35 21.72 -9.12 -19.36
C GLY A 35 21.26 -7.65 -19.42
N LEU A 36 20.44 -7.27 -20.41
CA LEU A 36 19.91 -5.91 -20.57
C LEU A 36 18.97 -5.53 -19.41
N LEU A 37 18.17 -6.50 -18.95
CA LEU A 37 17.36 -6.34 -17.73
C LEU A 37 18.26 -6.14 -16.52
N GLN A 38 19.35 -6.91 -16.41
CA GLN A 38 20.29 -6.84 -15.29
C GLN A 38 21.06 -5.52 -15.28
N GLN A 39 21.37 -4.92 -16.43
CA GLN A 39 21.98 -3.60 -16.53
C GLN A 39 20.98 -2.47 -16.21
N TRP A 40 19.69 -2.63 -16.55
CA TRP A 40 18.61 -1.72 -16.13
C TRP A 40 18.26 -1.85 -14.64
N LEU A 41 18.44 -3.06 -14.08
CA LEU A 41 18.32 -3.41 -12.66
C LEU A 41 19.58 -3.09 -11.85
N SER A 42 20.72 -2.83 -12.51
CA SER A 42 21.98 -2.42 -11.89
C SER A 42 22.03 -0.90 -11.78
N LEU A 43 21.02 -0.31 -11.13
CA LEU A 43 21.20 0.98 -10.46
C LEU A 43 22.01 0.73 -9.17
N PRO A 44 22.94 1.62 -8.78
CA PRO A 44 23.67 1.45 -7.53
C PRO A 44 22.69 1.56 -6.35
N GLY A 45 22.26 0.44 -5.77
CA GLY A 45 21.25 0.44 -4.71
C GLY A 45 20.52 -0.88 -4.53
N GLN A 46 21.25 -1.98 -4.50
CA GLN A 46 20.71 -3.30 -4.22
C GLN A 46 20.27 -3.36 -2.74
N GLY A 47 18.95 -3.37 -2.49
CA GLY A 47 18.34 -3.61 -1.17
C GLY A 47 18.03 -2.34 -0.37
N GLY A 48 16.75 -1.94 -0.36
CA GLY A 48 16.17 -0.97 0.59
C GLY A 48 17.08 0.19 0.97
N SER A 49 17.44 1.04 0.01
CA SER A 49 18.21 2.26 0.29
C SER A 49 17.47 3.12 1.32
N ARG A 50 18.21 3.95 2.08
CA ARG A 50 17.60 5.00 2.93
C ARG A 50 16.59 5.84 2.15
N ASP A 51 16.80 5.99 0.85
CA ASP A 51 15.90 6.68 -0.07
C ASP A 51 14.57 5.93 -0.27
N THR A 52 14.58 4.60 -0.32
CA THR A 52 13.34 3.81 -0.42
C THR A 52 12.47 3.99 0.83
N GLN A 53 13.11 3.97 2.00
CA GLN A 53 12.41 4.09 3.28
C GLN A 53 11.85 5.50 3.48
N SER A 54 12.60 6.54 3.07
CA SER A 54 12.12 7.92 3.14
C SER A 54 10.97 8.17 2.15
N VAL A 55 11.06 7.68 0.92
CA VAL A 55 9.96 7.74 -0.07
C VAL A 55 8.72 7.02 0.46
N PHE A 56 8.90 5.82 1.05
CA PHE A 56 7.80 5.08 1.67
C PHE A 56 7.10 5.87 2.77
N PHE A 57 7.84 6.42 3.73
CA PHE A 57 7.24 7.19 4.82
C PHE A 57 6.56 8.45 4.30
N ASN A 58 7.23 9.23 3.45
CA ASN A 58 6.68 10.47 2.92
C ASN A 58 5.37 10.23 2.18
N ALA A 59 5.34 9.25 1.28
CA ALA A 59 4.13 8.87 0.55
C ALA A 59 3.05 8.34 1.51
N THR A 60 3.41 7.54 2.52
CA THR A 60 2.44 7.02 3.50
C THR A 60 1.73 8.16 4.23
N PHE A 61 2.46 9.13 4.76
CA PHE A 61 1.85 10.23 5.52
C PHE A 61 1.12 11.23 4.64
N ALA A 62 1.63 11.52 3.43
CA ALA A 62 0.89 12.34 2.47
C ALA A 62 -0.44 11.69 2.07
N VAL A 63 -0.46 10.40 1.79
CA VAL A 63 -1.70 9.70 1.43
C VAL A 63 -2.65 9.58 2.63
N LEU A 64 -2.14 9.41 3.85
CA LEU A 64 -2.96 9.49 5.07
C LEU A 64 -3.66 10.86 5.17
N GLY A 65 -2.94 11.96 4.94
CA GLY A 65 -3.53 13.31 4.94
C GLY A 65 -4.62 13.49 3.88
N TYR A 66 -4.38 12.97 2.68
CA TYR A 66 -5.34 12.99 1.58
C TYR A 66 -6.63 12.22 1.91
N ILE A 67 -6.51 11.01 2.44
CA ILE A 67 -7.68 10.20 2.83
C ILE A 67 -8.42 10.85 4.00
N ALA A 68 -7.70 11.29 5.04
CA ALA A 68 -8.30 11.89 6.23
C ALA A 68 -9.09 13.16 5.90
N LYS A 69 -8.63 13.97 4.93
CA LYS A 69 -9.32 15.21 4.56
C LYS A 69 -10.51 15.00 3.63
N SER A 70 -10.67 13.82 3.04
CA SER A 70 -11.67 13.56 1.99
C SER A 70 -13.12 13.85 2.41
N ASP A 71 -13.47 13.71 3.68
CA ASP A 71 -14.79 14.00 4.24
C ASP A 71 -14.92 15.44 4.79
N GLY A 72 -13.84 16.22 4.78
CA GLY A 72 -13.79 17.62 5.18
C GLY A 72 -13.18 17.89 6.55
N ARG A 73 -13.03 16.88 7.43
CA ARG A 73 -12.44 17.07 8.76
C ARG A 73 -11.65 15.84 9.20
N VAL A 74 -10.51 16.06 9.85
CA VAL A 74 -9.74 14.98 10.46
C VAL A 74 -10.30 14.70 11.86
N THR A 75 -10.63 13.45 12.17
CA THR A 75 -11.18 13.05 13.46
C THR A 75 -10.08 12.71 14.48
N GLN A 76 -10.42 12.68 15.77
CA GLN A 76 -9.47 12.30 16.82
C GLN A 76 -8.96 10.86 16.63
N LYS A 77 -9.82 9.94 16.17
CA LYS A 77 -9.43 8.55 15.90
C LYS A 77 -8.44 8.44 14.75
N GLU A 78 -8.58 9.29 13.73
CA GLU A 78 -7.61 9.35 12.63
C GLU A 78 -6.25 9.89 13.07
N ILE A 79 -6.25 10.86 13.98
CA ILE A 79 -5.02 11.36 14.62
C ILE A 79 -4.37 10.23 15.41
N GLU A 80 -5.14 9.49 16.22
CA GLU A 80 -4.64 8.33 16.98
C GLU A 80 -4.04 7.25 16.07
N VAL A 81 -4.68 6.92 14.95
CA VAL A 81 -4.12 6.00 13.94
C VAL A 81 -2.80 6.54 13.41
N THR A 82 -2.77 7.82 13.01
CA THR A 82 -1.56 8.45 12.45
C THR A 82 -0.39 8.43 13.45
N GLU A 83 -0.66 8.76 14.72
CA GLU A 83 0.30 8.70 15.82
C GLU A 83 0.80 7.27 16.08
N SER A 84 -0.10 6.29 16.06
CA SER A 84 0.26 4.87 16.20
C SER A 84 1.18 4.38 15.08
N VAL A 85 0.98 4.88 13.85
CA VAL A 85 1.82 4.56 12.70
C VAL A 85 3.21 5.17 12.87
N MET A 86 3.31 6.42 13.34
CA MET A 86 4.61 7.05 13.65
C MET A 86 5.39 6.25 14.70
N MET A 87 4.71 5.79 15.76
CA MET A 87 5.33 4.94 16.78
C MET A 87 5.77 3.59 16.22
N ARG A 88 4.90 2.92 15.44
CA ARG A 88 5.20 1.62 14.82
C ARG A 88 6.39 1.68 13.87
N PHE A 89 6.51 2.78 13.12
CA PHE A 89 7.63 3.03 12.22
C PHE A 89 8.89 3.52 12.93
N ARG A 90 8.84 3.73 14.25
CA ARG A 90 9.96 4.19 15.10
C ARG A 90 10.61 5.46 14.55
N LEU A 91 9.79 6.42 14.12
CA LEU A 91 10.29 7.67 13.57
C LEU A 91 11.05 8.45 14.64
N THR A 92 12.21 9.00 14.27
CA THR A 92 12.91 10.00 15.08
C THR A 92 12.09 11.29 15.13
N GLU A 93 12.43 12.22 16.03
CA GLU A 93 11.77 13.52 16.10
C GLU A 93 11.82 14.29 14.77
N SER A 94 12.95 14.26 14.06
CA SER A 94 13.09 14.88 12.75
C SER A 94 12.19 14.22 11.70
N MET A 95 12.16 12.88 11.65
CA MET A 95 11.28 12.14 10.74
C MET A 95 9.80 12.36 11.07
N ARG A 96 9.46 12.51 12.35
CA ARG A 96 8.10 12.82 12.80
C ARG A 96 7.65 14.19 12.31
N ARG A 97 8.49 15.22 12.42
CA ARG A 97 8.18 16.56 11.85
C ARG A 97 7.93 16.48 10.35
N GLN A 98 8.80 15.79 9.63
CA GLN A 98 8.64 15.56 8.19
C GLN A 98 7.35 14.80 7.87
N ALA A 99 7.00 13.77 8.63
CA ALA A 99 5.75 13.03 8.47
C ALA A 99 4.52 13.93 8.66
N ILE A 100 4.54 14.84 9.64
CA ILE A 100 3.47 15.83 9.86
C ILE A 100 3.37 16.79 8.67
N GLU A 101 4.50 17.27 8.15
CA GLU A 101 4.53 18.12 6.95
C GLU A 101 3.96 17.40 5.72
N GLN A 102 4.31 16.12 5.53
CA GLN A 102 3.76 15.30 4.45
C GLN A 102 2.26 15.08 4.63
N PHE A 103 1.80 14.81 5.86
CA PHE A 103 0.37 14.75 6.15
C PHE A 103 -0.33 16.07 5.81
N HIS A 104 0.28 17.21 6.12
CA HIS A 104 -0.24 18.53 5.73
C HIS A 104 -0.28 18.74 4.23
N LEU A 105 0.77 18.35 3.51
CA LEU A 105 0.82 18.36 2.04
C LEU A 105 -0.34 17.53 1.45
N GLY A 106 -0.57 16.34 1.99
CA GLY A 106 -1.65 15.46 1.56
C GLY A 106 -3.05 16.04 1.66
N LYS A 107 -3.28 16.94 2.64
CA LYS A 107 -4.56 17.61 2.83
C LYS A 107 -4.83 18.72 1.81
N GLN A 108 -3.83 19.13 1.04
CA GLN A 108 -3.97 20.24 0.11
C GLN A 108 -4.86 19.84 -1.08
N PRO A 109 -5.70 20.76 -1.60
CA PRO A 109 -6.66 20.45 -2.66
C PRO A 109 -5.99 20.09 -4.00
N ASP A 110 -4.75 20.54 -4.22
CA ASP A 110 -3.92 20.28 -5.39
C ASP A 110 -3.00 19.05 -5.24
N PHE A 111 -3.12 18.31 -4.12
CA PHE A 111 -2.31 17.12 -3.90
C PHE A 111 -2.57 16.03 -4.97
N ASN A 112 -1.54 15.70 -5.73
CA ASN A 112 -1.61 14.66 -6.75
C ASN A 112 -1.33 13.28 -6.15
N VAL A 113 -2.39 12.63 -5.67
CA VAL A 113 -2.32 11.28 -5.08
C VAL A 113 -1.80 10.22 -6.06
N GLN A 114 -2.12 10.34 -7.35
CA GLN A 114 -1.69 9.37 -8.37
C GLN A 114 -0.17 9.41 -8.54
N TYR A 115 0.42 10.61 -8.60
CA TYR A 115 1.85 10.80 -8.68
C TYR A 115 2.58 10.26 -7.44
N ALA A 116 2.10 10.61 -6.24
CA ALA A 116 2.71 10.15 -4.99
C ALA A 116 2.72 8.62 -4.88
N VAL A 117 1.61 7.97 -5.26
CA VAL A 117 1.47 6.51 -5.25
C VAL A 117 2.32 5.85 -6.35
N ALA A 118 2.45 6.47 -7.52
CA ALA A 118 3.31 5.97 -8.60
C ALA A 118 4.79 5.99 -8.20
N GLU A 119 5.26 7.08 -7.59
CA GLU A 119 6.63 7.18 -7.07
C GLU A 119 6.91 6.17 -5.97
N LEU A 120 5.95 5.97 -5.05
CA LEU A 120 6.02 4.92 -4.05
C LEU A 120 6.16 3.53 -4.69
N LYS A 121 5.31 3.22 -5.67
CA LYS A 121 5.33 1.93 -6.38
C LYS A 121 6.67 1.67 -7.04
N ARG A 122 7.29 2.69 -7.64
CA ARG A 122 8.63 2.62 -8.25
C ARG A 122 9.72 2.38 -7.21
N ALA A 123 9.68 3.09 -6.08
CA ALA A 123 10.64 2.91 -5.01
C ALA A 123 10.56 1.52 -4.35
N CYS A 124 9.36 0.93 -4.27
CA CYS A 124 9.13 -0.35 -3.60
C CYS A 124 9.20 -1.58 -4.53
N VAL A 125 9.67 -1.48 -5.78
CA VAL A 125 9.73 -2.61 -6.73
C VAL A 125 10.44 -3.84 -6.15
N PHE A 126 11.50 -3.64 -5.37
CA PHE A 126 12.26 -4.74 -4.73
C PHE A 126 11.76 -5.12 -3.34
N ASN A 127 10.78 -4.38 -2.79
CA ASN A 127 10.27 -4.54 -1.43
C ASN A 127 8.73 -4.52 -1.43
N PRO A 128 8.06 -5.54 -2.03
CA PRO A 128 6.61 -5.57 -2.15
C PRO A 128 5.88 -5.60 -0.78
N SER A 129 6.54 -6.05 0.29
CA SER A 129 6.01 -6.01 1.65
C SER A 129 5.76 -4.57 2.16
N LEU A 130 6.51 -3.58 1.66
CA LEU A 130 6.25 -2.18 1.97
C LEU A 130 4.92 -1.72 1.35
N LEU A 131 4.60 -2.13 0.12
CA LEU A 131 3.31 -1.81 -0.50
C LEU A 131 2.15 -2.44 0.27
N GLN A 132 2.31 -3.67 0.78
CA GLN A 132 1.31 -4.29 1.65
C GLN A 132 1.11 -3.48 2.94
N THR A 133 2.21 -3.06 3.58
CA THR A 133 2.17 -2.24 4.80
C THR A 133 1.52 -0.88 4.54
N PHE A 134 1.83 -0.26 3.40
CA PHE A 134 1.20 0.99 2.96
C PHE A 134 -0.32 0.82 2.85
N VAL A 135 -0.79 -0.20 2.12
CA VAL A 135 -2.24 -0.46 1.97
C VAL A 135 -2.90 -0.71 3.31
N GLU A 136 -2.28 -1.50 4.19
CA GLU A 136 -2.80 -1.76 5.55
C GLU A 136 -2.97 -0.48 6.36
N VAL A 137 -1.98 0.43 6.32
CA VAL A 137 -2.02 1.73 7.01
C VAL A 137 -3.16 2.61 6.48
N GLN A 138 -3.31 2.69 5.15
CA GLN A 138 -4.38 3.50 4.56
C GLN A 138 -5.78 2.93 4.89
N MET A 139 -5.91 1.59 4.92
CA MET A 139 -7.14 0.92 5.38
C MET A 139 -7.41 1.19 6.87
N GLN A 140 -6.39 1.21 7.73
CA GLN A 140 -6.58 1.53 9.16
C GLN A 140 -7.17 2.92 9.37
N LEU A 141 -6.63 3.91 8.68
CA LEU A 141 -7.13 5.29 8.77
C LEU A 141 -8.55 5.41 8.20
N ALA A 142 -8.81 4.89 7.00
CA ALA A 142 -10.09 5.06 6.32
C ALA A 142 -11.28 4.52 7.13
N PHE A 143 -11.03 3.55 8.02
CA PHE A 143 -12.05 2.94 8.87
C PHE A 143 -11.89 3.27 10.36
N ALA A 144 -11.05 4.25 10.72
CA ALA A 144 -10.80 4.61 12.11
C ALA A 144 -12.11 4.95 12.85
N ASP A 145 -13.05 5.60 12.17
CA ASP A 145 -14.33 6.01 12.73
C ASP A 145 -15.38 4.87 12.82
N GLY A 146 -15.12 3.70 12.23
CA GLY A 146 -16.08 2.60 12.12
C GLY A 146 -16.32 2.22 10.66
N ASP A 147 -17.56 2.33 10.21
CA ASP A 147 -17.88 2.12 8.79
C ASP A 147 -17.22 3.20 7.94
N VAL A 148 -16.66 2.80 6.80
CA VAL A 148 -15.95 3.73 5.92
C VAL A 148 -16.94 4.71 5.31
N LEU A 149 -16.70 6.01 5.52
CA LEU A 149 -17.51 7.05 4.90
C LEU A 149 -17.35 7.02 3.38
N PRO A 150 -18.40 7.32 2.58
CA PRO A 150 -18.34 7.22 1.13
C PRO A 150 -17.16 7.98 0.49
N ARG A 151 -16.84 9.18 1.02
CA ARG A 151 -15.72 9.99 0.53
C ARG A 151 -14.35 9.39 0.85
N LYS A 152 -14.17 8.84 2.06
CA LYS A 152 -12.94 8.12 2.44
C LYS A 152 -12.77 6.85 1.62
N ARG A 153 -13.85 6.12 1.38
CA ARG A 153 -13.87 4.94 0.50
C ARG A 153 -13.44 5.30 -0.92
N GLN A 154 -13.96 6.40 -1.47
CA GLN A 154 -13.59 6.87 -2.80
C GLN A 154 -12.12 7.29 -2.86
N ALA A 155 -11.63 8.04 -1.88
CA ALA A 155 -10.22 8.43 -1.79
C ALA A 155 -9.29 7.21 -1.72
N LEU A 156 -9.63 6.23 -0.88
CA LEU A 156 -8.92 4.97 -0.76
C LEU A 156 -8.95 4.16 -2.07
N GLN A 157 -10.09 4.11 -2.76
CA GLN A 157 -10.20 3.46 -4.07
C GLN A 157 -9.28 4.11 -5.11
N GLN A 158 -9.13 5.45 -5.11
CA GLN A 158 -8.20 6.15 -6.00
C GLN A 158 -6.74 5.76 -5.72
N VAL A 159 -6.36 5.68 -4.44
CA VAL A 159 -5.03 5.24 -4.00
C VAL A 159 -4.75 3.81 -4.48
N LEU A 160 -5.67 2.88 -4.25
CA LEU A 160 -5.50 1.48 -4.62
C LEU A 160 -5.50 1.29 -6.15
N ALA A 161 -6.32 2.05 -6.88
CA ALA A 161 -6.30 2.07 -8.33
C ALA A 161 -4.94 2.54 -8.87
N ALA A 162 -4.33 3.58 -8.26
CA ALA A 162 -3.00 4.05 -8.62
C ALA A 162 -1.89 3.02 -8.33
N LEU A 163 -2.09 2.12 -7.36
CA LEU A 163 -1.21 0.95 -7.16
C LEU A 163 -1.41 -0.14 -8.22
N GLY A 164 -2.52 -0.11 -8.96
CA GLY A 164 -2.92 -1.16 -9.91
C GLY A 164 -3.80 -2.25 -9.28
N ILE A 165 -4.41 -1.98 -8.13
CA ILE A 165 -5.35 -2.91 -7.47
C ILE A 165 -6.73 -2.73 -8.10
N SER A 166 -7.33 -3.82 -8.56
CA SER A 166 -8.65 -3.78 -9.20
C SER A 166 -9.78 -3.52 -8.19
N PRO A 167 -10.93 -2.97 -8.63
CA PRO A 167 -12.08 -2.75 -7.76
C PRO A 167 -12.56 -4.01 -7.04
N SER A 168 -12.56 -5.16 -7.72
CA SER A 168 -12.98 -6.45 -7.13
C SER A 168 -12.04 -6.96 -6.04
N VAL A 169 -10.75 -6.65 -6.14
CA VAL A 169 -9.77 -6.93 -5.07
C VAL A 169 -9.99 -5.97 -3.90
N PHE A 170 -10.23 -4.69 -4.18
CA PHE A 170 -10.55 -3.71 -3.14
C PHE A 170 -11.77 -4.12 -2.31
N GLU A 171 -12.89 -4.48 -2.95
CA GLU A 171 -14.08 -4.94 -2.24
C GLU A 171 -13.82 -6.17 -1.35
N ARG A 172 -12.94 -7.07 -1.80
CA ARG A 172 -12.55 -8.24 -1.01
C ARG A 172 -11.75 -7.85 0.23
N LEU A 173 -10.78 -6.94 0.07
CA LEU A 173 -10.01 -6.38 1.17
C LEU A 173 -10.92 -5.67 2.17
N GLU A 174 -11.89 -4.91 1.68
CA GLU A 174 -12.90 -4.22 2.49
C GLU A 174 -13.71 -5.21 3.33
N ARG A 175 -14.24 -6.26 2.71
CA ARG A 175 -15.01 -7.31 3.41
C ARG A 175 -14.16 -8.01 4.47
N GLN A 176 -12.92 -8.36 4.15
CA GLN A 176 -12.00 -9.00 5.10
C GLN A 176 -11.70 -8.09 6.30
N TYR A 177 -11.46 -6.80 6.04
CA TYR A 177 -11.12 -5.82 7.07
C TYR A 177 -12.30 -5.57 8.02
N THR A 178 -13.52 -5.44 7.50
CA THR A 178 -14.74 -5.29 8.31
C THR A 178 -15.08 -6.55 9.09
N ALA A 179 -14.95 -7.73 8.47
CA ALA A 179 -15.19 -9.02 9.14
C ALA A 179 -14.26 -9.21 10.34
N GLY A 180 -12.94 -8.98 10.17
CA GLY A 180 -11.96 -9.12 11.25
C GLY A 180 -12.26 -8.24 12.46
N ARG A 181 -12.74 -7.01 12.24
CA ARG A 181 -13.09 -6.08 13.32
C ARG A 181 -14.36 -6.50 14.08
N ASN A 182 -15.33 -7.10 13.38
CA ASN A 182 -16.56 -7.61 14.00
C ASN A 182 -16.27 -8.80 14.93
N TYR A 183 -15.31 -9.65 14.58
CA TYR A 183 -14.84 -10.73 15.46
C TYR A 183 -14.16 -10.18 16.72
N GLN A 184 -13.26 -9.19 16.59
CA GLN A 184 -12.59 -8.56 17.74
C GLN A 184 -13.58 -7.92 18.72
N ARG A 185 -14.65 -7.27 18.22
CA ARG A 185 -15.72 -6.72 19.07
C ARG A 185 -16.52 -7.82 19.80
N HIS A 186 -16.74 -8.97 19.16
CA HIS A 186 -17.46 -10.09 19.79
C HIS A 186 -16.63 -10.83 20.84
N SER A 187 -15.32 -10.99 20.63
CA SER A 187 -14.43 -11.67 21.59
C SER A 187 -14.14 -10.86 22.87
N TYR A 188 -14.49 -9.57 22.89
CA TYR A 188 -14.38 -8.67 24.06
C TYR A 188 -15.76 -8.24 24.60
N GLY A 189 -16.82 -9.01 24.34
CA GLY A 189 -18.10 -8.85 25.04
C GLY A 189 -17.95 -9.31 26.50
N PRO A 190 -18.43 -8.53 27.50
CA PRO A 190 -18.19 -8.83 28.90
C PRO A 190 -18.82 -10.17 29.29
N ASP A 191 -17.99 -11.07 29.80
CA ASP A 191 -18.42 -12.18 30.64
C ASP A 191 -19.25 -11.58 31.79
N ARG A 192 -20.57 -11.69 31.68
CA ARG A 192 -21.47 -11.31 32.76
C ARG A 192 -21.30 -12.38 33.85
N ASN A 193 -20.51 -12.00 34.85
CA ASN A 193 -20.42 -12.53 36.20
C ASN A 193 -21.43 -13.66 36.50
N PRO A 194 -21.00 -14.91 36.70
CA PRO A 194 -21.86 -15.87 37.37
C PRO A 194 -22.00 -15.40 38.83
N GLY A 195 -23.24 -15.41 39.32
CA GLY A 195 -23.61 -14.91 40.64
C GLY A 195 -22.96 -15.63 41.81
#